data_AF-B9K8M1-F1
#
_entry.id   AF-B9K8M1-F1
#
_cell.length_a   1.000
_cell.length_b   1.000
_cell.length_c   1.000
_cell.angle_alpha   90.00
_cell.angle_beta   90.00
_cell.angle_gamma   90.00
#
_symmetry.space_group_name_H-M   'P 1'
#
loop_
_entity.id
_entity.type
_entity.pdbx_description
1 polymer ?
#
loop_
_entity_poly.entity_id
_entity_poly.type
_entity_poly.pdbx_seq_one_letter_code
_entity_poly.pdbx_strand_id
1 'polypeptide(L)'
;MIVAIDYGERKCGVAFGKILPQDSVVVPTRELKKFVERLNPDKIVFGMPLSMSGRYSQQTFKTVEVALSFSKKYETYLCDERLTTRIASKVSKRDDAVSAALIFQSFVENPAGCTKIEDRRKKVNLSLESVSDRKVLLYEFPDPSLKLDSKEIDVVTKDPVLAYFFYKKGFFVERNVPEKKYDLIISGKECEQLKKYLSERGELVCL
;
A
#
# COMPACT_ATOMS: atom_id res chain seq x y z
N MET A 1 -10.67 4.16 20.94
CA MET A 1 -11.38 3.17 20.14
C MET A 1 -10.67 2.98 18.80
N ILE A 2 -10.53 1.74 18.37
CA ILE A 2 -9.97 1.32 17.09
C ILE A 2 -11.13 0.80 16.24
N VAL A 3 -11.10 1.11 14.94
CA VAL A 3 -12.01 0.54 13.93
C VAL A 3 -11.18 -0.15 12.85
N ALA A 4 -11.37 -1.45 12.67
CA ALA A 4 -10.78 -2.24 11.61
C ALA A 4 -11.79 -2.47 10.48
N ILE A 5 -11.32 -2.38 9.24
CA ILE A 5 -12.15 -2.39 8.04
C ILE A 5 -11.56 -3.38 7.04
N ASP A 6 -12.37 -4.38 6.66
CA ASP A 6 -12.17 -5.16 5.44
C ASP A 6 -12.94 -4.47 4.31
N TYR A 7 -12.22 -3.82 3.39
CA TYR A 7 -12.83 -3.00 2.36
C TYR A 7 -13.21 -3.83 1.13
N GLY A 8 -14.52 -3.95 0.90
CA GLY A 8 -15.10 -4.38 -0.38
C GLY A 8 -15.81 -3.25 -1.12
N GLU A 9 -16.01 -3.40 -2.43
CA GLU A 9 -16.65 -2.38 -3.27
C GLU A 9 -18.15 -2.21 -3.00
N ARG A 10 -18.82 -3.27 -2.57
CA ARG A 10 -20.27 -3.28 -2.30
C ARG A 10 -20.60 -3.17 -0.82
N LYS A 11 -19.84 -3.88 0.00
CA LYS A 11 -19.97 -3.96 1.46
C LYS A 11 -18.58 -4.04 2.07
N CYS A 12 -18.46 -3.58 3.30
CA CYS A 12 -17.26 -3.63 4.11
C CYS A 12 -17.56 -4.39 5.40
N GLY A 13 -16.63 -5.24 5.81
CA GLY A 13 -16.58 -5.72 7.18
C GLY A 13 -16.04 -4.61 8.07
N VAL A 14 -16.64 -4.43 9.24
CA VAL A 14 -16.20 -3.42 10.21
C VAL A 14 -16.19 -4.05 11.60
N ALA A 15 -15.04 -4.04 12.27
CA ALA A 15 -14.91 -4.44 13.67
C ALA A 15 -14.39 -3.27 14.49
N PHE A 16 -14.87 -3.09 15.72
CA PHE A 16 -14.47 -1.95 16.54
C PHE A 16 -14.41 -2.27 18.02
N GLY A 17 -13.55 -1.57 18.74
CA GLY A 17 -13.30 -1.83 20.17
C GLY A 17 -12.09 -1.08 20.70
N LYS A 18 -11.52 -1.55 21.82
CA LYS A 18 -10.31 -0.94 22.42
C LYS A 18 -9.13 -1.89 22.38
N ILE A 19 -9.27 -3.04 23.04
CA ILE A 19 -8.23 -4.09 23.13
C ILE A 19 -8.72 -5.36 22.41
N LEU A 20 -10.01 -5.66 22.56
CA LEU A 20 -10.71 -6.69 21.81
C LEU A 20 -11.84 -6.05 21.00
N PRO A 21 -12.28 -6.68 19.89
CA PRO A 21 -13.47 -6.24 19.18
C PRO A 21 -14.67 -6.34 20.13
N GLN A 22 -15.36 -5.23 20.34
CA GLN A 22 -16.63 -5.19 21.07
C GLN A 22 -17.78 -5.70 20.20
N ASP A 23 -17.71 -5.41 18.90
CA ASP A 23 -18.68 -5.84 17.92
C ASP A 23 -18.03 -5.89 16.52
N SER A 24 -18.65 -6.63 15.61
CA SER A 24 -18.27 -6.73 14.20
C SER A 24 -19.52 -6.83 13.32
N VAL A 25 -19.61 -5.96 12.33
CA VAL A 25 -20.79 -5.81 11.46
C VAL A 25 -20.39 -5.70 10.00
N VAL A 26 -21.35 -5.93 9.10
CA VAL A 26 -21.21 -5.66 7.67
C VAL A 26 -21.96 -4.37 7.34
N VAL A 27 -21.28 -3.43 6.68
CA VAL A 27 -21.83 -2.12 6.31
C VAL A 27 -21.77 -1.95 4.80
N PRO A 28 -22.82 -1.46 4.12
CA PRO A 28 -22.72 -1.08 2.71
C PRO A 28 -21.60 -0.04 2.50
N THR A 29 -20.76 -0.22 1.48
CA THR A 29 -19.57 0.64 1.27
C THR A 29 -19.92 2.12 1.18
N ARG A 30 -21.08 2.45 0.59
CA ARG A 30 -21.61 3.82 0.49
C ARG A 30 -21.91 4.48 1.84
N GLU A 31 -22.18 3.69 2.88
CA GLU A 31 -22.47 4.18 4.24
C GLU A 31 -21.24 4.10 5.16
N LEU A 32 -20.11 3.55 4.69
CA LEU A 32 -18.92 3.34 5.51
C LEU A 32 -18.45 4.62 6.20
N LYS A 33 -18.36 5.73 5.46
CA LYS A 33 -17.90 7.02 6.00
C LYS A 33 -18.80 7.50 7.14
N LYS A 34 -20.12 7.52 6.94
CA LYS A 34 -21.08 7.91 7.99
C LYS A 34 -21.05 6.96 9.18
N PHE A 35 -20.85 5.67 8.94
CA PHE A 35 -20.73 4.67 10.00
C PHE A 35 -19.50 4.94 10.88
N VAL A 36 -18.34 5.11 10.27
CA VAL A 36 -17.08 5.41 10.98
C VAL A 36 -17.15 6.77 11.70
N GLU A 37 -17.75 7.79 11.08
CA GLU A 37 -17.91 9.11 11.69
C GLU A 37 -18.76 9.09 12.96
N ARG A 38 -19.83 8.26 13.00
CA ARG A 38 -20.65 8.07 14.21
C ARG A 38 -19.88 7.39 15.34
N LEU A 39 -18.99 6.46 14.99
CA LEU A 39 -18.10 5.82 15.96
C LEU A 39 -17.06 6.81 16.50
N ASN A 40 -16.56 7.72 15.66
CA ASN A 40 -15.51 8.68 16.02
C ASN A 40 -14.28 8.01 16.66
N PRO A 41 -13.60 7.10 15.92
CA PRO A 41 -12.47 6.36 16.46
C PRO A 41 -11.21 7.21 16.62
N ASP A 42 -10.28 6.75 17.46
CA ASP A 42 -8.93 7.31 17.55
C ASP A 42 -8.06 6.83 16.37
N LYS A 43 -8.25 5.55 16.01
CA LYS A 43 -7.47 4.86 14.96
C LYS A 43 -8.37 4.08 14.03
N ILE A 44 -8.02 4.09 12.75
CA ILE A 44 -8.65 3.27 11.72
C ILE A 44 -7.59 2.35 11.10
N VAL A 45 -7.96 1.10 10.88
CA VAL A 45 -7.09 0.10 10.29
C VAL A 45 -7.80 -0.53 9.10
N PHE A 46 -7.18 -0.48 7.94
CA PHE A 46 -7.67 -1.17 6.76
C PHE A 46 -6.88 -2.46 6.52
N GLY A 47 -7.59 -3.54 6.23
CA GLY A 47 -7.00 -4.69 5.56
C GLY A 47 -6.51 -4.27 4.18
N MET A 48 -5.25 -4.55 3.87
CA MET A 48 -4.64 -4.24 2.59
C MET A 48 -4.62 -5.51 1.73
N PRO A 49 -5.50 -5.61 0.71
CA PRO A 49 -5.53 -6.75 -0.16
C PRO A 49 -4.25 -6.82 -0.95
N LEU A 50 -3.61 -7.98 -0.92
CA LEU A 50 -2.44 -8.30 -1.71
C LEU A 50 -2.66 -9.66 -2.35
N SER A 51 -2.07 -9.87 -3.53
CA SER A 51 -2.06 -11.22 -4.10
C SER A 51 -1.30 -12.19 -3.19
N MET A 52 -1.46 -13.49 -3.39
CA MET A 52 -0.66 -14.49 -2.65
C MET A 52 0.85 -14.29 -2.85
N SER A 53 1.28 -13.86 -4.05
CA SER A 53 2.67 -13.46 -4.33
C SER A 53 3.07 -12.11 -3.73
N GLY A 54 2.16 -11.44 -3.03
CA GLY A 54 2.36 -10.17 -2.35
C GLY A 54 2.20 -8.95 -3.24
N ARG A 55 1.86 -9.09 -4.52
CA ARG A 55 1.74 -7.98 -5.48
C ARG A 55 0.52 -7.10 -5.20
N TYR A 56 0.62 -5.84 -5.61
CA TYR A 56 -0.51 -4.91 -5.63
C TYR A 56 -1.54 -5.35 -6.67
N SER A 57 -2.79 -5.01 -6.40
CA SER A 57 -3.95 -5.25 -7.27
C SER A 57 -4.77 -3.97 -7.40
N GLN A 58 -5.74 -3.94 -8.32
CA GLN A 58 -6.69 -2.83 -8.41
C GLN A 58 -7.43 -2.62 -7.08
N GLN A 59 -7.80 -3.70 -6.39
CA GLN A 59 -8.45 -3.62 -5.09
C GLN A 59 -7.53 -2.98 -4.05
N THR A 60 -6.23 -3.26 -4.08
CA THR A 60 -5.25 -2.62 -3.20
C THR A 60 -5.31 -1.11 -3.35
N PHE A 61 -5.29 -0.60 -4.58
CA PHE A 61 -5.31 0.83 -4.84
C PHE A 61 -6.65 1.49 -4.47
N LYS A 62 -7.78 0.80 -4.64
CA LYS A 62 -9.10 1.26 -4.16
C LYS A 62 -9.12 1.39 -2.63
N THR A 63 -8.60 0.39 -1.91
CA THR A 63 -8.48 0.44 -0.44
C THR A 63 -7.58 1.60 0.00
N VAL A 64 -6.41 1.76 -0.62
CA VAL A 64 -5.47 2.85 -0.30
C VAL A 64 -6.11 4.22 -0.53
N GLU A 65 -6.84 4.42 -1.63
CA GLU A 65 -7.56 5.66 -1.92
C GLU A 65 -8.58 6.01 -0.84
N VAL A 66 -9.38 5.03 -0.42
CA VAL A 66 -10.37 5.22 0.65
C VAL A 66 -9.68 5.50 1.98
N ALA A 67 -8.65 4.74 2.33
CA ALA A 67 -7.93 4.90 3.58
C ALA A 67 -7.18 6.25 3.66
N LEU A 68 -6.62 6.74 2.54
CA LEU A 68 -6.09 8.11 2.41
C LEU A 68 -7.14 9.20 2.65
N SER A 69 -8.41 8.94 2.36
CA SER A 69 -9.48 9.90 2.66
C SER A 69 -9.76 10.00 4.16
N PHE A 70 -9.67 8.89 4.88
CA PHE A 70 -9.84 8.82 6.34
C PHE A 70 -8.62 9.38 7.08
N SER A 71 -7.41 9.21 6.54
CA SER A 71 -6.16 9.69 7.17
C SER A 71 -6.11 11.20 7.35
N LYS A 72 -6.96 11.96 6.63
CA LYS A 72 -7.13 13.40 6.80
C LYS A 72 -7.71 13.80 8.17
N LYS A 73 -8.40 12.89 8.84
CA LYS A 73 -9.09 13.14 10.12
C LYS A 73 -8.67 12.17 11.23
N TYR A 74 -8.31 10.93 10.87
CA TYR A 74 -8.06 9.85 11.81
C TYR A 74 -6.66 9.28 11.61
N GLU A 75 -6.02 8.81 12.68
CA GLU A 75 -4.79 8.05 12.54
C GLU A 75 -5.09 6.71 11.84
N THR A 76 -4.58 6.55 10.61
CA THR A 76 -5.01 5.46 9.72
C THR A 76 -3.85 4.54 9.35
N TYR A 77 -4.09 3.24 9.31
CA TYR A 77 -3.10 2.21 9.01
C TYR A 77 -3.59 1.23 7.93
N LEU A 78 -2.64 0.58 7.26
CA LEU A 78 -2.82 -0.53 6.33
C LEU A 78 -2.09 -1.77 6.88
N CYS A 79 -2.82 -2.87 7.07
CA CYS A 79 -2.26 -4.14 7.52
C CYS A 79 -2.36 -5.19 6.40
N ASP A 80 -1.33 -6.01 6.21
CA ASP A 80 -1.38 -7.12 5.25
C ASP A 80 -2.44 -8.16 5.67
N GLU A 81 -3.48 -8.33 4.86
CA GLU A 81 -4.62 -9.17 5.22
C GLU A 81 -4.50 -10.63 4.75
N ARG A 82 -3.42 -11.01 4.04
CA ARG A 82 -3.32 -12.34 3.38
C ARG A 82 -3.53 -13.52 4.34
N LEU A 83 -3.02 -13.43 5.57
CA LEU A 83 -3.20 -14.46 6.59
C LEU A 83 -4.64 -14.49 7.10
N THR A 84 -5.22 -13.31 7.35
CA THR A 84 -6.59 -13.17 7.84
C THR A 84 -7.62 -13.70 6.84
N THR A 85 -7.45 -13.44 5.53
CA THR A 85 -8.32 -13.99 4.49
C THR A 85 -8.29 -15.51 4.44
N ARG A 86 -7.09 -16.13 4.59
CA ARG A 86 -6.95 -17.60 4.63
C ARG A 86 -7.64 -18.19 5.85
N ILE A 87 -7.50 -17.57 7.02
CA ILE A 87 -8.13 -18.03 8.25
C ILE A 87 -9.65 -17.89 8.15
N ALA A 88 -10.15 -16.72 7.74
CA ALA A 88 -11.58 -16.47 7.54
C ALA A 88 -12.22 -17.50 6.60
N SER A 89 -11.56 -17.83 5.48
CA SER A 89 -12.07 -18.83 4.52
C SER A 89 -12.21 -20.25 5.08
N LYS A 90 -11.51 -20.58 6.17
CA LYS A 90 -11.60 -21.88 6.86
C LYS A 90 -12.64 -21.90 7.98
N VAL A 91 -12.89 -20.75 8.61
CA VAL A 91 -13.77 -20.65 9.80
C VAL A 91 -15.24 -20.46 9.38
N SER A 92 -15.50 -19.71 8.32
CA SER A 92 -16.85 -19.56 7.76
C SER A 92 -16.79 -19.20 6.26
N LYS A 93 -17.90 -19.36 5.53
CA LYS A 93 -17.98 -18.88 4.14
C LYS A 93 -17.86 -17.35 4.13
N ARG A 94 -16.65 -16.80 3.88
CA ARG A 94 -16.35 -15.38 3.59
C ARG A 94 -17.28 -14.39 4.33
N ASP A 95 -17.19 -14.38 5.65
CA ASP A 95 -17.86 -13.35 6.45
C ASP A 95 -16.94 -12.14 6.59
N ASP A 96 -17.28 -11.04 5.91
CA ASP A 96 -16.48 -9.80 5.92
C ASP A 96 -16.32 -9.27 7.36
N ALA A 97 -17.31 -9.48 8.24
CA ALA A 97 -17.21 -9.08 9.64
C ALA A 97 -16.11 -9.85 10.38
N VAL A 98 -15.94 -11.14 10.08
CA VAL A 98 -14.87 -11.98 10.64
C VAL A 98 -13.50 -11.52 10.14
N SER A 99 -13.37 -11.21 8.84
CA SER A 99 -12.12 -10.63 8.30
C SER A 99 -11.75 -9.35 9.03
N ALA A 100 -12.71 -8.44 9.24
CA ALA A 100 -12.47 -7.20 9.97
C ALA A 100 -12.05 -7.43 11.42
N ALA A 101 -12.63 -8.41 12.10
CA ALA A 101 -12.22 -8.79 13.46
C ALA A 101 -10.79 -9.36 13.51
N LEU A 102 -10.40 -10.14 12.50
CA LEU A 102 -9.02 -10.65 12.38
C LEU A 102 -8.01 -9.53 12.08
N ILE A 103 -8.38 -8.56 11.23
CA ILE A 103 -7.56 -7.36 10.99
C ILE A 103 -7.41 -6.56 12.28
N PHE A 104 -8.49 -6.38 13.03
CA PHE A 104 -8.46 -5.73 14.35
C PHE A 104 -7.46 -6.42 15.28
N GLN A 105 -7.58 -7.74 15.42
CA GLN A 105 -6.72 -8.53 16.29
C GLN A 105 -5.25 -8.44 15.87
N SER A 106 -4.96 -8.61 14.57
CA SER A 106 -3.60 -8.50 14.04
C SER A 106 -2.97 -7.14 14.31
N PHE A 107 -3.76 -6.06 14.24
CA PHE A 107 -3.27 -4.72 14.53
C PHE A 107 -3.01 -4.51 16.02
N VAL A 108 -3.89 -4.98 16.91
CA VAL A 108 -3.68 -4.83 18.36
C VAL A 108 -2.47 -5.65 18.82
N GLU A 109 -2.29 -6.85 18.29
CA GLU A 109 -1.17 -7.74 18.64
C GLU A 109 0.17 -7.21 18.13
N ASN A 110 0.21 -6.67 16.91
CA ASN A 110 1.43 -6.15 16.31
C ASN A 110 1.17 -4.90 15.44
N PRO A 111 1.00 -3.72 16.06
CA PRO A 111 0.78 -2.48 15.31
C PRO A 111 1.95 -2.14 14.39
N ALA A 112 3.18 -2.53 14.76
CA ALA A 112 4.39 -2.28 13.98
C ALA A 112 4.45 -3.09 12.68
N GLY A 113 3.64 -4.15 12.56
CA GLY A 113 3.46 -4.90 11.32
C GLY A 113 2.60 -4.19 10.27
N CYS A 114 1.98 -3.06 10.63
CA CYS A 114 1.10 -2.30 9.76
C CYS A 114 1.74 -0.96 9.35
N THR A 115 1.43 -0.53 8.13
CA THR A 115 1.96 0.73 7.59
C THR A 115 1.01 1.86 7.93
N LYS A 116 1.49 2.88 8.65
CA LYS A 116 0.75 4.12 8.85
C LYS A 116 0.59 4.85 7.51
N ILE A 117 -0.62 5.33 7.23
CA ILE A 117 -0.90 6.11 6.02
C ILE A 117 -0.40 7.53 6.20
N GLU A 118 0.66 7.85 5.46
CA GLU A 118 1.27 9.17 5.39
C GLU A 118 1.62 9.46 3.93
N ASP A 119 1.40 10.70 3.48
CA ASP A 119 1.88 11.13 2.17
C ASP A 119 3.36 11.49 2.27
N ARG A 120 4.21 10.57 1.83
CA ARG A 120 5.67 10.70 1.88
C ARG A 120 6.26 11.19 0.56
N ARG A 121 5.43 11.64 -0.37
CA ARG A 121 5.92 12.17 -1.65
C ARG A 121 6.76 13.41 -1.40
N LYS A 122 7.91 13.46 -2.07
CA LYS A 122 8.82 14.60 -2.03
C LYS A 122 9.25 14.89 -3.45
N LYS A 123 9.15 16.15 -3.86
CA LYS A 123 9.69 16.57 -5.16
C LYS A 123 11.19 16.38 -5.17
N VAL A 124 11.69 15.79 -6.25
CA VAL A 124 13.10 15.54 -6.45
C VAL A 124 13.59 16.36 -7.63
N ASN A 125 14.60 17.19 -7.38
CA ASN A 125 15.26 17.95 -8.44
C ASN A 125 16.46 17.15 -8.96
N LEU A 126 16.27 16.45 -10.07
CA LEU A 126 17.32 15.67 -10.73
C LEU A 126 17.56 16.23 -12.12
N SER A 127 18.82 16.52 -12.41
CA SER A 127 19.30 16.76 -13.77
C SER A 127 19.87 15.45 -14.28
N LEU A 128 19.17 14.83 -15.23
CA LEU A 128 19.61 13.61 -15.91
C LEU A 128 19.92 13.95 -17.36
N GLU A 129 20.99 13.37 -17.89
CA GLU A 129 21.20 13.32 -19.34
C GLU A 129 20.07 12.55 -20.02
N SER A 130 19.96 12.60 -21.35
CA SER A 130 18.91 11.87 -22.06
C SER A 130 18.91 10.38 -21.67
N VAL A 131 17.75 9.87 -21.26
CA VAL A 131 17.56 8.47 -20.87
C VAL A 131 16.61 7.70 -21.80
N SER A 132 16.33 8.25 -22.99
CA SER A 132 15.34 7.72 -23.95
C SER A 132 15.54 6.25 -24.31
N ASP A 133 16.79 5.79 -24.43
CA ASP A 133 17.10 4.41 -24.83
C ASP A 133 17.44 3.48 -23.64
N ARG A 134 17.36 3.99 -22.40
CA ARG A 134 17.80 3.30 -21.19
C ARG A 134 16.68 2.50 -20.55
N LYS A 135 17.02 1.44 -19.82
CA LYS A 135 16.11 0.78 -18.87
C LYS A 135 16.28 1.42 -17.50
N VAL A 136 15.20 1.98 -16.95
CA VAL A 136 15.21 2.73 -15.70
C VAL A 136 14.47 1.98 -14.60
N LEU A 137 15.08 1.89 -13.41
CA LEU A 137 14.42 1.46 -12.18
C LEU A 137 14.22 2.66 -11.26
N LEU A 138 12.96 2.92 -10.89
CA LEU A 138 12.59 3.81 -9.80
C LEU A 138 12.33 2.96 -8.54
N TYR A 139 13.33 2.86 -7.66
CA TYR A 139 13.23 2.09 -6.42
C TYR A 139 12.93 3.00 -5.24
N GLU A 140 11.75 2.84 -4.63
CA GLU A 140 11.32 3.62 -3.46
C GLU A 140 11.47 5.13 -3.72
N PHE A 141 11.26 5.52 -4.98
CA PHE A 141 11.51 6.86 -5.49
C PHE A 141 10.36 7.80 -5.07
N PRO A 142 10.61 8.89 -4.34
CA PRO A 142 9.57 9.63 -3.64
C PRO A 142 8.78 10.61 -4.54
N ASP A 143 9.11 10.74 -5.83
CA ASP A 143 8.48 11.71 -6.72
C ASP A 143 7.73 11.06 -7.91
N PRO A 144 6.45 10.70 -7.74
CA PRO A 144 5.62 10.23 -8.86
C PRO A 144 5.38 11.27 -9.97
N SER A 145 5.80 12.53 -9.79
CA SER A 145 5.64 13.58 -10.79
C SER A 145 6.84 13.74 -11.74
N LEU A 146 7.96 13.07 -11.45
CA LEU A 146 9.13 13.09 -12.32
C LEU A 146 8.75 12.53 -13.70
N LYS A 147 9.01 13.33 -14.75
CA LYS A 147 8.84 12.90 -16.12
C LYS A 147 10.16 12.34 -16.62
N LEU A 148 10.16 11.08 -17.00
CA LEU A 148 11.28 10.42 -17.64
C LEU A 148 10.79 9.90 -18.99
N ASP A 149 11.49 10.28 -20.05
CA ASP A 149 11.33 9.68 -21.37
C ASP A 149 12.39 8.59 -21.48
N SER A 150 11.96 7.34 -21.42
CA SER A 150 12.81 6.16 -21.27
C SER A 150 12.18 4.97 -21.99
N LYS A 151 13.02 4.10 -22.54
CA LYS A 151 12.62 2.89 -23.25
C LYS A 151 11.77 1.98 -22.36
N GLU A 152 12.13 1.90 -21.09
CA GLU A 152 11.46 1.07 -20.10
C GLU A 152 11.60 1.72 -18.72
N ILE A 153 10.52 1.73 -17.94
CA ILE A 153 10.51 2.25 -16.56
C ILE A 153 9.81 1.23 -15.68
N ASP A 154 10.56 0.68 -14.72
CA ASP A 154 10.00 -0.12 -13.64
C ASP A 154 9.92 0.71 -12.38
N VAL A 155 8.76 0.64 -11.72
CA VAL A 155 8.54 1.26 -10.41
C VAL A 155 8.44 0.16 -9.37
N VAL A 156 9.30 0.24 -8.36
CA VAL A 156 9.32 -0.72 -7.24
C VAL A 156 9.22 0.02 -5.93
N THR A 157 8.19 -0.26 -5.14
CA THR A 157 8.08 0.27 -3.78
C THR A 157 7.25 -0.67 -2.91
N LYS A 158 7.62 -0.77 -1.63
CA LYS A 158 6.79 -1.45 -0.62
C LYS A 158 5.82 -0.50 0.08
N ASP A 159 5.95 0.81 -0.13
CA ASP A 159 5.05 1.82 0.39
C ASP A 159 3.76 1.86 -0.46
N PRO A 160 2.60 1.46 0.11
CA PRO A 160 1.35 1.39 -0.64
C PRO A 160 0.80 2.76 -1.05
N VAL A 161 1.09 3.82 -0.28
CA VAL A 161 0.67 5.19 -0.60
C VAL A 161 1.46 5.70 -1.79
N LEU A 162 2.78 5.49 -1.78
CA LEU A 162 3.63 5.83 -2.90
C LEU A 162 3.25 5.04 -4.16
N ALA A 163 3.04 3.72 -4.02
CA ALA A 163 2.58 2.85 -5.11
C ALA A 163 1.28 3.35 -5.73
N TYR A 164 0.31 3.76 -4.90
CA TYR A 164 -0.96 4.31 -5.37
C TYR A 164 -0.78 5.56 -6.25
N PHE A 165 0.13 6.47 -5.86
CA PHE A 165 0.37 7.68 -6.65
C PHE A 165 1.09 7.40 -7.98
N PHE A 166 2.01 6.45 -8.03
CA PHE A 166 2.58 5.97 -9.30
C PHE A 166 1.53 5.29 -10.18
N TYR A 167 0.67 4.46 -9.59
CA TYR A 167 -0.45 3.84 -10.31
C TYR A 167 -1.38 4.87 -10.95
N LYS A 168 -1.74 5.94 -10.21
CA LYS A 168 -2.54 7.06 -10.76
C LYS A 168 -1.85 7.81 -11.90
N LYS A 169 -0.54 7.67 -12.07
CA LYS A 169 0.24 8.22 -13.19
C LYS A 169 0.39 7.25 -14.36
N GLY A 170 -0.22 6.06 -14.27
CA GLY A 170 -0.21 5.06 -15.32
C GLY A 170 0.94 4.05 -15.22
N PHE A 171 1.74 4.10 -14.16
CA PHE A 171 2.81 3.13 -13.95
C PHE A 171 2.25 1.80 -13.43
N PHE A 172 2.86 0.72 -13.90
CA PHE A 172 2.76 -0.58 -13.25
C PHE A 172 3.75 -0.61 -12.08
N VAL A 173 3.27 -0.97 -10.87
CA VAL A 173 4.09 -0.90 -9.64
C VAL A 173 4.26 -2.29 -9.05
N GLU A 174 5.51 -2.68 -8.87
CA GLU A 174 5.92 -3.91 -8.20
C GLU A 174 6.36 -3.65 -6.76
N ARG A 175 6.40 -4.71 -5.95
CA ARG A 175 6.95 -4.67 -4.58
C ARG A 175 8.35 -5.23 -4.45
N ASN A 176 8.78 -5.98 -5.46
CA ASN A 176 10.10 -6.59 -5.52
C ASN A 176 10.72 -6.24 -6.87
N VAL A 177 12.04 -6.04 -6.88
CA VAL A 177 12.78 -5.75 -8.11
C VAL A 177 12.75 -6.99 -9.00
N PRO A 178 12.27 -6.88 -10.27
CA PRO A 178 12.36 -7.98 -11.23
C PRO A 178 13.79 -8.44 -11.46
N GLU A 179 13.99 -9.71 -11.78
CA GLU A 179 15.29 -10.29 -12.11
C GLU A 179 15.76 -9.82 -13.50
N LYS A 180 16.11 -8.53 -13.60
CA LYS A 180 16.64 -7.90 -14.80
C LYS A 180 17.69 -6.84 -14.48
N LYS A 181 18.45 -6.43 -15.50
CA LYS A 181 19.47 -5.39 -15.40
C LYS A 181 18.95 -4.04 -15.90
N TYR A 182 19.40 -2.96 -15.26
CA TYR A 182 19.01 -1.58 -15.57
C TYR A 182 20.23 -0.72 -15.89
N ASP A 183 20.03 0.21 -16.81
CA ASP A 183 21.05 1.17 -17.19
C ASP A 183 21.05 2.37 -16.24
N LEU A 184 19.91 2.67 -15.63
CA LEU A 184 19.80 3.70 -14.59
C LEU A 184 18.93 3.18 -13.44
N ILE A 185 19.43 3.30 -12.21
CA ILE A 185 18.64 3.09 -11.01
C ILE A 185 18.59 4.40 -10.25
N ILE A 186 17.38 4.89 -9.96
CA ILE A 186 17.17 6.04 -9.08
C ILE A 186 16.50 5.52 -7.83
N SER A 187 17.17 5.67 -6.70
CA SER A 187 16.73 5.06 -5.45
C SER A 187 16.54 6.07 -4.32
N GLY A 188 15.42 5.94 -3.61
CA GLY A 188 15.19 6.64 -2.34
C GLY A 188 15.81 5.96 -1.12
N LYS A 189 16.26 4.70 -1.21
CA LYS A 189 16.90 3.96 -0.10
C LYS A 189 17.67 2.70 -0.55
N GLU A 190 18.42 2.07 0.35
CA GLU A 190 19.00 0.72 0.14
C GLU A 190 19.93 0.57 -1.11
N CYS A 191 20.59 1.66 -1.52
CA CYS A 191 21.39 1.72 -2.74
C CYS A 191 22.42 0.60 -2.95
N GLU A 192 23.17 0.24 -1.90
CA GLU A 192 24.19 -0.81 -2.00
C GLU A 192 23.63 -2.15 -2.48
N GLN A 193 22.41 -2.50 -2.05
CA GLN A 193 21.76 -3.75 -2.45
C GLN A 193 21.31 -3.73 -3.91
N LEU A 194 21.15 -2.54 -4.50
CA LEU A 194 20.66 -2.36 -5.87
C LEU A 194 21.76 -2.50 -6.91
N LYS A 195 23.05 -2.42 -6.54
CA LYS A 195 24.18 -2.57 -7.47
C LYS A 195 24.13 -3.87 -8.26
N LYS A 196 23.62 -4.96 -7.67
CA LYS A 196 23.44 -6.25 -8.35
C LYS A 196 22.45 -6.19 -9.53
N TYR A 197 21.61 -5.17 -9.63
CA TYR A 197 20.67 -4.96 -10.74
C TYR A 197 21.20 -3.97 -11.79
N LEU A 198 22.41 -3.41 -11.64
CA LEU A 198 23.01 -2.57 -12.68
C LEU A 198 23.52 -3.40 -13.86
N SER A 199 23.36 -2.86 -15.07
CA SER A 199 24.11 -3.29 -16.26
C SER A 199 25.59 -2.91 -16.11
N GLU A 200 26.46 -3.45 -16.98
CA GLU A 200 27.93 -3.24 -16.88
C GLU A 200 28.35 -1.76 -16.89
N ARG A 201 27.58 -0.90 -17.55
CA ARG A 201 27.77 0.57 -17.61
C ARG A 201 26.62 1.33 -16.95
N GLY A 202 25.89 0.66 -16.07
CA GLY A 202 24.73 1.25 -15.40
C GLY A 202 25.12 2.30 -14.36
N GLU A 203 24.24 3.26 -14.16
CA GLU A 203 24.39 4.32 -13.16
C GLU A 203 23.40 4.13 -12.01
N LEU A 204 23.83 4.42 -10.80
CA LEU A 204 22.99 4.41 -9.60
C LEU A 204 23.00 5.81 -8.97
N VAL A 205 21.80 6.38 -8.84
CA VAL A 205 21.56 7.67 -8.20
C VAL A 205 20.85 7.44 -6.88
N CYS A 206 21.48 7.86 -5.78
CA CYS A 206 20.95 7.78 -4.43
C CYS A 206 20.50 9.15 -3.94
N LEU A 207 19.28 9.23 -3.42
CA LEU A 207 18.67 10.45 -2.89
C LEU A 207 18.86 10.65 -1.39
#